data_AF-A0A7V2NMP8-F1
#
_entry.id   AF-A0A7V2NMP8-F1
#
_cell.length_a   1.000
_cell.length_b   1.000
_cell.length_c   1.000
_cell.angle_alpha   90.00
_cell.angle_beta   90.00
_cell.angle_gamma   90.00
#
_symmetry.space_group_name_H-M   'P 1'
#
loop_
_entity.id
_entity.type
_entity.pdbx_description
1 polymer ?
#
loop_
_entity_poly.entity_id
_entity_poly.type
_entity_poly.pdbx_seq_one_letter_code
_entity_poly.pdbx_strand_id
1 'polypeptide(L)'
;ALASAFSFVIMMFNIPIPGGTSGHAIGSALIAIILGPWSALISVTMALTVQALVFGDGGITALGANSFTMAFIAPFSAYYIYRFIAGRSAVFGRRQKVGAAMAGYISINLAALATALILGIQPLIATSATGQPLYFPYSLKVTIMAISGAHLLFFGVVESLITVLVSGYLAKSKILSLSGPGMIRPQVKEATVETT
;
A
#
# COMPACT_ATOMS: atom_id res chain seq x y z
N ALA A 1 15.25 -2.45 -2.84
CA ALA A 1 15.79 -1.08 -2.73
C ALA A 1 14.88 -0.06 -3.43
N LEU A 2 14.80 -0.01 -4.77
CA LEU A 2 13.99 1.00 -5.49
C LEU A 2 12.51 1.03 -5.09
N ALA A 3 11.88 -0.13 -4.89
CA ALA A 3 10.49 -0.20 -4.41
C ALA A 3 10.30 0.42 -3.02
N SER A 4 11.27 0.23 -2.12
CA SER A 4 11.25 0.83 -0.79
C SER A 4 11.44 2.35 -0.87
N ALA A 5 12.41 2.82 -1.67
CA ALA A 5 12.62 4.25 -1.91
C ALA A 5 11.39 4.92 -2.55
N PHE A 6 10.74 4.26 -3.50
CA PHE A 6 9.50 4.73 -4.12
C PHE A 6 8.37 4.86 -3.09
N SER A 7 8.13 3.83 -2.28
CA SER A 7 7.11 3.87 -1.24
C SER A 7 7.40 4.96 -0.21
N PHE A 8 8.66 5.07 0.23
CA PHE A 8 9.13 6.13 1.12
C PHE A 8 8.79 7.52 0.56
N VAL A 9 9.21 7.82 -0.67
CA VAL A 9 9.00 9.14 -1.29
C VAL A 9 7.51 9.47 -1.43
N ILE A 10 6.67 8.50 -1.82
CA ILE A 10 5.24 8.73 -1.95
C ILE A 10 4.58 9.02 -0.59
N MET A 11 4.96 8.30 0.46
CA MET A 11 4.37 8.49 1.79
C MET A 11 4.77 9.84 2.43
N MET A 12 5.87 10.45 2.00
CA MET A 12 6.25 11.81 2.44
C MET A 12 5.26 12.89 1.97
N PHE A 13 4.47 12.65 0.93
CA PHE A 13 3.38 13.54 0.52
C PHE A 13 2.10 13.23 1.30
N ASN A 14 2.11 13.57 2.59
CA ASN A 14 0.98 13.35 3.48
C ASN A 14 0.27 14.63 3.92
N ILE A 15 -1.03 14.51 4.15
CA ILE A 15 -1.92 15.61 4.54
C ILE A 15 -2.56 15.26 5.88
N PRO A 16 -2.52 16.15 6.88
CA PRO A 16 -3.17 15.93 8.17
C PRO A 16 -4.69 15.75 8.02
N ILE A 17 -5.25 14.76 8.72
CA ILE A 17 -6.70 14.49 8.76
C ILE A 17 -7.20 14.82 10.17
N PRO A 18 -8.02 15.88 10.36
CA PRO A 18 -8.63 16.18 11.64
C PRO A 18 -9.47 15.00 12.17
N GLY A 19 -9.26 14.61 13.43
CA GLY A 19 -9.93 13.45 14.04
C GLY A 19 -9.30 12.09 13.67
N GLY A 20 -8.18 12.09 12.94
CA GLY A 20 -7.43 10.92 12.53
C GLY A 20 -5.91 11.13 12.68
N THR A 21 -5.16 10.61 11.71
CA THR A 21 -3.71 10.77 11.58
C THR A 21 -3.40 11.67 10.37
N SER A 22 -2.64 11.17 9.42
CA SER A 22 -2.50 11.72 8.07
C SER A 22 -3.14 10.79 7.05
N GLY A 23 -3.34 11.30 5.84
CA GLY A 23 -3.64 10.49 4.66
C GLY A 23 -2.62 10.77 3.56
N HIS A 24 -2.30 9.73 2.79
CA HIS A 24 -1.36 9.76 1.68
C HIS A 24 -1.54 8.49 0.84
N ALA A 25 -0.90 8.45 -0.32
CA ALA A 25 -0.68 7.20 -1.05
C ALA A 25 0.45 6.38 -0.39
N ILE A 26 0.51 5.08 -0.66
CA ILE A 26 1.54 4.17 -0.12
C ILE A 26 2.41 3.62 -1.26
N GLY A 27 1.81 3.38 -2.43
CA GLY A 27 2.43 2.67 -3.53
C GLY A 27 2.54 1.16 -3.30
N SER A 28 2.00 0.62 -2.21
CA SER A 28 2.10 -0.79 -1.86
C SER A 28 1.35 -1.70 -2.84
N ALA A 29 0.24 -1.21 -3.42
CA ALA A 29 -0.50 -1.95 -4.43
C ALA A 29 0.33 -2.15 -5.70
N LEU A 30 0.98 -1.10 -6.18
CA LEU A 30 1.90 -1.15 -7.30
C LEU A 30 3.05 -2.13 -7.03
N ILE A 31 3.69 -2.00 -5.87
CA ILE A 31 4.82 -2.86 -5.50
C ILE A 31 4.38 -4.33 -5.43
N ALA A 32 3.20 -4.62 -4.89
CA ALA A 32 2.65 -5.97 -4.83
C ALA A 32 2.34 -6.55 -6.21
N ILE A 33 1.77 -5.76 -7.12
CA ILE A 33 1.47 -6.18 -8.50
C ILE A 33 2.76 -6.54 -9.25
N ILE A 34 3.81 -5.74 -9.04
CA ILE A 34 5.11 -5.93 -9.65
C ILE A 34 5.83 -7.10 -8.95
N LEU A 35 6.29 -6.90 -7.72
CA LEU A 35 7.26 -7.79 -7.05
C LEU A 35 6.61 -8.92 -6.23
N GLY A 36 5.28 -8.96 -6.13
CA GLY A 36 4.56 -9.86 -5.26
C GLY A 36 4.40 -9.34 -3.81
N PRO A 37 3.48 -9.92 -3.03
CA PRO A 37 3.08 -9.39 -1.73
C PRO A 37 4.18 -9.51 -0.67
N TRP A 38 5.01 -10.57 -0.71
CA TRP A 38 6.12 -10.76 0.23
C TRP A 38 7.24 -9.75 0.03
N SER A 39 7.60 -9.46 -1.22
CA SER A 39 8.57 -8.42 -1.57
C SER A 39 8.06 -7.03 -1.18
N ALA A 40 6.75 -6.80 -1.35
CA ALA A 40 6.09 -5.56 -0.94
C ALA A 40 6.13 -5.39 0.59
N LEU A 41 5.85 -6.45 1.36
CA LEU A 41 5.95 -6.44 2.82
C LEU A 41 7.33 -5.96 3.28
N ILE A 42 8.40 -6.59 2.80
CA ILE A 42 9.77 -6.21 3.18
C ILE A 42 10.08 -4.78 2.73
N SER A 43 9.69 -4.40 1.52
CA SER A 43 10.01 -3.08 0.94
C SER A 43 9.31 -1.93 1.69
N VAL A 44 8.03 -2.09 2.01
CA VAL A 44 7.22 -1.07 2.70
C VAL A 44 7.62 -1.01 4.17
N THR A 45 7.84 -2.15 4.85
CA THR A 45 8.37 -2.14 6.23
C THR A 45 9.71 -1.43 6.31
N MET A 46 10.57 -1.57 5.29
CA MET A 46 11.83 -0.83 5.27
C MET A 46 11.67 0.67 5.07
N ALA A 47 10.70 1.09 4.25
CA ALA A 47 10.36 2.51 4.12
C ALA A 47 9.87 3.08 5.46
N LEU A 48 8.94 2.37 6.13
CA LEU A 48 8.40 2.76 7.43
C LEU A 48 9.46 2.81 8.54
N THR A 49 10.43 1.89 8.50
CA THR A 49 11.54 1.89 9.46
C THR A 49 12.39 3.14 9.33
N VAL A 50 12.70 3.55 8.09
CA VAL A 50 13.42 4.80 7.83
C VAL A 50 12.60 6.01 8.25
N GLN A 51 11.29 6.04 7.95
CA GLN A 51 10.40 7.12 8.39
C GLN A 51 10.40 7.29 9.91
N ALA A 52 10.24 6.19 10.65
CA ALA A 52 10.19 6.22 12.11
C ALA A 52 11.53 6.60 12.76
N LEU A 53 12.67 6.10 12.24
CA LEU A 53 13.98 6.31 12.85
C LEU A 53 14.66 7.62 12.43
N VAL A 54 14.49 8.03 11.18
CA VAL A 54 15.26 9.15 10.60
C VAL A 54 14.42 10.41 10.47
N PHE A 55 13.14 10.28 10.11
CA PHE A 55 12.27 11.42 9.82
C PHE A 55 11.30 11.74 10.97
N GLY A 56 11.21 10.86 11.97
CA GLY A 56 10.21 10.98 13.03
C GLY A 56 8.77 10.88 12.52
N ASP A 57 8.57 10.37 11.30
CA ASP A 57 7.27 10.19 10.67
C ASP A 57 6.73 8.80 11.03
N GLY A 58 5.92 8.78 12.08
CA GLY A 58 5.45 7.55 12.72
C GLY A 58 6.27 7.17 13.95
N GLY A 59 5.59 6.59 14.95
CA GLY A 59 6.22 6.18 16.20
C GLY A 59 6.98 4.86 16.07
N ILE A 60 8.14 4.75 16.74
CA ILE A 60 8.90 3.49 16.83
C ILE A 60 8.05 2.36 17.42
N THR A 61 7.28 2.66 18.46
CA THR A 61 6.34 1.70 19.08
C THR A 61 5.14 1.39 18.19
N ALA A 62 4.78 2.32 17.28
CA ALA A 62 3.71 2.14 16.30
C ALA A 62 4.18 1.44 15.02
N LEU A 63 5.49 1.19 14.84
CA LEU A 63 6.05 0.58 13.64
C LEU A 63 5.38 -0.77 13.29
N GLY A 64 5.05 -1.56 14.31
CA GLY A 64 4.32 -2.82 14.13
C GLY A 64 2.91 -2.61 13.55
N ALA A 65 2.14 -1.68 14.13
CA ALA A 65 0.80 -1.34 13.66
C ALA A 65 0.83 -0.75 12.24
N ASN A 66 1.76 0.18 11.98
CA ASN A 66 1.96 0.80 10.68
C ASN A 66 2.36 -0.24 9.61
N SER A 67 3.29 -1.14 9.94
CA SER A 67 3.69 -2.23 9.04
C SER A 67 2.53 -3.19 8.79
N PHE A 68 1.73 -3.50 9.81
CA PHE A 68 0.58 -4.39 9.65
C PHE A 68 -0.45 -3.82 8.67
N THR A 69 -0.79 -2.53 8.76
CA THR A 69 -1.78 -1.93 7.86
C THR A 69 -1.20 -1.66 6.46
N MET A 70 -0.02 -1.04 6.37
CA MET A 70 0.53 -0.57 5.09
C MET A 70 1.42 -1.59 4.37
N ALA A 71 2.14 -2.44 5.10
CA ALA A 71 3.06 -3.43 4.52
C ALA A 71 2.46 -4.84 4.46
N PHE A 72 1.39 -5.14 5.21
CA PHE A 72 0.70 -6.43 5.14
C PHE A 72 -0.69 -6.30 4.51
N ILE A 73 -1.65 -5.62 5.16
CA ILE A 73 -3.04 -5.56 4.68
C ILE A 73 -3.12 -4.99 3.26
N ALA A 74 -2.50 -3.83 3.00
CA ALA A 74 -2.57 -3.20 1.69
C ALA A 74 -1.99 -4.08 0.55
N PRO A 75 -0.71 -4.49 0.57
CA PRO A 75 -0.15 -5.22 -0.57
C PRO A 75 -0.74 -6.62 -0.76
N PHE A 76 -1.12 -7.33 0.31
CA PHE A 76 -1.75 -8.65 0.16
C PHE A 76 -3.14 -8.53 -0.46
N SER A 77 -3.98 -7.61 0.03
CA SER A 77 -5.29 -7.37 -0.56
C SER A 77 -5.18 -6.91 -2.01
N ALA A 78 -4.27 -5.97 -2.31
CA ALA A 78 -4.00 -5.51 -3.67
C ALA A 78 -3.62 -6.66 -4.60
N TYR A 79 -2.71 -7.54 -4.18
CA TYR A 79 -2.24 -8.67 -4.98
C TYR A 79 -3.38 -9.61 -5.36
N TYR A 80 -4.22 -10.00 -4.40
CA TYR A 80 -5.32 -10.93 -4.67
C TYR A 80 -6.44 -10.28 -5.48
N ILE A 81 -6.77 -9.02 -5.22
CA ILE A 81 -7.75 -8.26 -6.02
C ILE A 81 -7.28 -8.14 -7.47
N TYR A 82 -6.00 -7.77 -7.66
CA TYR A 82 -5.41 -7.70 -8.99
C TYR A 82 -5.49 -9.05 -9.70
N ARG A 83 -5.05 -10.14 -9.05
CA ARG A 83 -5.07 -11.49 -9.63
C ARG A 83 -6.47 -11.95 -10.00
N PHE A 84 -7.46 -11.66 -9.16
CA PHE A 84 -8.86 -12.01 -9.39
C PHE A 84 -9.44 -11.31 -10.62
N ILE A 85 -9.19 -9.99 -10.76
CA ILE A 85 -9.76 -9.19 -11.85
C ILE A 85 -8.96 -9.36 -13.16
N ALA A 86 -7.63 -9.33 -13.07
CA ALA A 86 -6.74 -9.39 -14.22
C ALA A 86 -6.70 -10.79 -14.86
N GLY A 87 -6.74 -11.86 -14.04
CA GLY A 87 -6.74 -13.24 -14.51
C GLY A 87 -5.62 -13.54 -15.51
N ARG A 88 -5.93 -14.31 -16.57
CA ARG A 88 -5.02 -14.59 -17.70
C ARG A 88 -5.23 -13.63 -18.89
N SER A 89 -5.62 -12.38 -18.63
CA SER A 89 -5.89 -11.43 -19.72
C SER A 89 -4.61 -10.94 -20.42
N ALA A 90 -4.79 -10.40 -21.63
CA ALA A 90 -3.72 -9.82 -22.42
C ALA A 90 -2.93 -8.76 -21.64
N VAL A 91 -1.63 -8.68 -21.93
CA VAL A 91 -0.70 -7.75 -21.28
C VAL A 91 -1.24 -6.33 -21.43
N PHE A 92 -1.47 -5.72 -20.28
CA PHE A 92 -2.05 -4.40 -20.07
C PHE A 92 -3.35 -4.10 -20.83
N GLY A 93 -4.16 -5.14 -21.08
CA GLY A 93 -5.53 -5.02 -21.61
C GLY A 93 -6.51 -4.40 -20.60
N ARG A 94 -7.78 -4.23 -20.99
CA ARG A 94 -8.83 -3.61 -20.16
C ARG A 94 -8.92 -4.21 -18.75
N ARG A 95 -8.88 -5.54 -18.64
CA ARG A 95 -8.97 -6.25 -17.35
C ARG A 95 -7.78 -5.99 -16.43
N GLN A 96 -6.55 -5.93 -16.95
CA GLN A 96 -5.38 -5.60 -16.14
C GLN A 96 -5.42 -4.14 -15.63
N LYS A 97 -5.89 -3.20 -16.45
CA LYS A 97 -6.08 -1.80 -16.04
C LYS A 97 -7.12 -1.67 -14.93
N VAL A 98 -8.28 -2.30 -15.09
CA VAL A 98 -9.33 -2.32 -14.05
C VAL A 98 -8.82 -3.03 -12.80
N GLY A 99 -8.10 -4.14 -12.95
CA GLY A 99 -7.51 -4.86 -11.83
C GLY A 99 -6.51 -4.00 -11.06
N ALA A 100 -5.64 -3.26 -11.74
CA ALA A 100 -4.68 -2.35 -11.12
C ALA A 100 -5.39 -1.19 -10.38
N ALA A 101 -6.40 -0.59 -11.00
CA ALA A 101 -7.19 0.48 -10.39
C ALA A 101 -7.89 0.01 -9.11
N MET A 102 -8.59 -1.13 -9.19
CA MET A 102 -9.33 -1.70 -8.06
C MET A 102 -8.40 -2.21 -6.96
N ALA A 103 -7.26 -2.80 -7.32
CA ALA A 103 -6.24 -3.20 -6.37
C ALA A 103 -5.72 -1.99 -5.57
N GLY A 104 -5.34 -0.90 -6.26
CA GLY A 104 -4.91 0.33 -5.60
C GLY A 104 -6.01 0.93 -4.71
N TYR A 105 -7.21 1.12 -5.25
CA TYR A 105 -8.32 1.76 -4.54
C TYR A 105 -8.77 0.97 -3.31
N ILE A 106 -9.03 -0.33 -3.46
CA ILE A 106 -9.61 -1.13 -2.37
C ILE A 106 -8.56 -1.40 -1.28
N SER A 107 -7.32 -1.70 -1.66
CA SER A 107 -6.28 -2.06 -0.67
C SER A 107 -5.94 -0.93 0.29
N ILE A 108 -5.80 0.31 -0.22
CA ILE A 108 -5.50 1.45 0.64
C ILE A 108 -6.68 1.79 1.56
N ASN A 109 -7.92 1.60 1.09
CA ASN A 109 -9.10 1.78 1.92
C ASN A 109 -9.23 0.71 3.02
N LEU A 110 -8.86 -0.54 2.74
CA LEU A 110 -8.79 -1.60 3.75
C LEU A 110 -7.71 -1.30 4.81
N ALA A 111 -6.53 -0.83 4.38
CA ALA A 111 -5.49 -0.41 5.30
C ALA A 111 -5.91 0.80 6.15
N ALA A 112 -6.55 1.80 5.54
CA ALA A 112 -7.08 2.98 6.23
C ALA A 112 -8.15 2.60 7.26
N LEU A 113 -9.07 1.68 6.92
CA LEU A 113 -10.06 1.15 7.86
C LEU A 113 -9.39 0.42 9.02
N ALA A 114 -8.40 -0.43 8.75
CA ALA A 114 -7.66 -1.13 9.80
C ALA A 114 -6.93 -0.15 10.74
N THR A 115 -6.29 0.89 10.20
CA THR A 115 -5.68 1.96 10.99
C THR A 115 -6.73 2.67 11.85
N ALA A 116 -7.89 2.99 11.28
CA ALA A 116 -8.98 3.65 12.00
C ALA A 116 -9.53 2.80 13.16
N LEU A 117 -9.61 1.48 12.98
CA LEU A 117 -10.01 0.55 14.04
C LEU A 117 -8.96 0.48 15.16
N ILE A 118 -7.68 0.33 14.81
CA ILE A 118 -6.57 0.26 15.78
C ILE A 118 -6.54 1.52 16.67
N LEU A 119 -6.71 2.69 16.06
CA LEU A 119 -6.73 3.98 16.77
C LEU A 119 -8.04 4.21 17.53
N GLY A 120 -9.18 3.99 16.89
CA GLY A 120 -10.49 4.29 17.47
C GLY A 120 -10.90 3.40 18.64
N ILE A 121 -10.22 2.25 18.82
CA ILE A 121 -10.40 1.36 19.97
C ILE A 121 -9.61 1.84 21.20
N GLN A 122 -8.58 2.69 21.04
CA GLN A 122 -7.72 3.09 22.16
C GLN A 122 -8.48 3.70 23.36
N PRO A 123 -9.47 4.60 23.17
CA PRO A 123 -10.28 5.11 24.29
C PRO A 123 -11.12 4.04 25.02
N LEU A 124 -11.30 2.85 24.43
CA LEU A 124 -12.06 1.76 25.04
C LEU A 124 -11.17 0.82 25.86
N ILE A 125 -9.90 0.68 25.47
CA ILE A 125 -8.98 -0.30 26.08
C ILE A 125 -7.93 0.33 26.99
N ALA A 126 -7.73 1.65 26.91
CA ALA A 126 -6.71 2.36 27.67
C ALA A 126 -7.25 3.70 28.19
N THR A 127 -7.90 3.64 29.36
CA THR A 127 -8.44 4.80 30.07
C THR A 127 -7.87 4.91 31.48
N SER A 128 -7.80 6.14 31.99
CA SER A 128 -7.48 6.43 33.38
C SER A 128 -8.64 6.00 34.31
N ALA A 129 -8.40 5.99 35.62
CA ALA A 129 -9.45 5.80 36.63
C ALA A 129 -10.58 6.85 36.56
N THR A 130 -10.32 8.00 35.93
CA THR A 130 -11.30 9.08 35.70
C THR A 130 -11.97 8.99 34.32
N GLY A 131 -11.73 7.92 33.55
CA GLY A 131 -12.32 7.70 32.24
C GLY A 131 -11.65 8.47 31.08
N GLN A 132 -10.49 9.09 31.31
CA GLN A 132 -9.78 9.84 30.28
C GLN A 132 -8.95 8.90 29.38
N PRO A 133 -8.98 9.05 28.04
CA PRO A 133 -8.14 8.25 27.15
C PRO A 133 -6.65 8.47 27.43
N LEU A 134 -5.86 7.38 27.49
CA LEU A 134 -4.42 7.45 27.75
C LEU A 134 -3.56 7.64 26.49
N TYR A 135 -4.07 7.21 25.33
CA TYR A 135 -3.36 7.27 24.05
C TYR A 135 -4.15 8.10 23.03
N PHE A 136 -4.72 7.46 22.01
CA PHE A 136 -5.50 8.15 20.99
C PHE A 136 -6.86 8.57 21.56
N PRO A 137 -7.25 9.86 21.53
CA PRO A 137 -8.38 10.38 22.29
C PRO A 137 -9.73 10.29 21.58
N TYR A 138 -9.73 10.05 20.26
CA TYR A 138 -10.97 10.08 19.47
C TYR A 138 -11.67 8.71 19.46
N SER A 139 -12.99 8.75 19.59
CA SER A 139 -13.84 7.55 19.52
C SER A 139 -13.81 6.90 18.14
N LEU A 140 -14.07 5.59 18.11
CA LEU A 140 -14.21 4.78 16.90
C LEU A 140 -15.01 5.45 15.78
N LYS A 141 -16.16 6.04 16.10
CA LYS A 141 -17.02 6.73 15.13
C LYS A 141 -16.29 7.90 14.46
N VAL A 142 -15.65 8.76 15.25
CA VAL A 142 -14.92 9.92 14.73
C VAL A 142 -13.75 9.47 13.87
N THR A 143 -12.98 8.49 14.35
CA THR A 143 -11.78 8.01 13.67
C THR A 143 -12.08 7.33 12.34
N ILE A 144 -13.10 6.47 12.28
CA ILE A 144 -13.52 5.82 11.04
C ILE A 144 -14.01 6.86 10.03
N MET A 145 -14.87 7.80 10.44
CA MET A 145 -15.37 8.84 9.53
C MET A 145 -14.23 9.70 8.98
N ALA A 146 -13.27 10.08 9.82
CA ALA A 146 -12.15 10.91 9.42
C ALA A 146 -11.18 10.17 8.49
N ILE A 147 -10.63 9.04 8.94
CA ILE A 147 -9.58 8.31 8.20
C ILE A 147 -10.16 7.63 6.96
N SER A 148 -11.20 6.80 7.12
CA SER A 148 -11.79 6.09 5.97
C SER A 148 -12.48 7.05 5.01
N GLY A 149 -13.08 8.14 5.49
CA GLY A 149 -13.68 9.17 4.63
C GLY A 149 -12.65 9.82 3.71
N ALA A 150 -11.53 10.28 4.26
CA ALA A 150 -10.46 10.90 3.45
C ALA A 150 -9.85 9.92 2.42
N HIS A 151 -9.68 8.65 2.79
CA HIS A 151 -9.13 7.64 1.89
C HIS A 151 -10.13 7.20 0.81
N LEU A 152 -11.42 7.11 1.12
CA LEU A 152 -12.45 6.79 0.13
C LEU A 152 -12.59 7.90 -0.92
N LEU A 153 -12.54 9.16 -0.47
CA LEU A 153 -12.77 10.32 -1.31
C LEU A 153 -11.54 10.74 -2.12
N PHE A 154 -10.35 10.69 -1.52
CA PHE A 154 -9.15 11.28 -2.11
C PHE A 154 -8.01 10.26 -2.31
N PHE A 155 -7.46 9.71 -1.23
CA PHE A 155 -6.22 8.91 -1.34
C PHE A 155 -6.40 7.59 -2.09
N GLY A 156 -7.60 7.00 -2.06
CA GLY A 156 -7.96 5.84 -2.87
C GLY A 156 -7.86 6.11 -4.37
N VAL A 157 -8.32 7.30 -4.79
CA VAL A 157 -8.22 7.74 -6.19
C VAL A 157 -6.75 7.94 -6.57
N VAL A 158 -5.97 8.59 -5.69
CA VAL A 158 -4.54 8.81 -5.92
C VAL A 158 -3.77 7.50 -6.05
N GLU A 159 -3.95 6.56 -5.12
CA GLU A 159 -3.29 5.23 -5.16
C GLU A 159 -3.68 4.44 -6.41
N SER A 160 -4.96 4.48 -6.80
CA SER A 160 -5.46 3.85 -8.02
C SER A 160 -4.79 4.43 -9.27
N LEU A 161 -4.71 5.75 -9.38
CA LEU A 161 -4.07 6.44 -10.50
C LEU A 161 -2.59 6.09 -10.59
N ILE A 162 -1.85 6.19 -9.49
CA ILE A 162 -0.42 5.83 -9.43
C ILE A 162 -0.24 4.38 -9.87
N THR A 163 -1.06 3.47 -9.34
CA THR A 163 -0.95 2.03 -9.63
C THR A 163 -1.19 1.73 -11.11
N VAL A 164 -2.22 2.31 -11.73
CA VAL A 164 -2.53 2.10 -13.15
C VAL A 164 -1.46 2.73 -14.05
N LEU A 165 -1.09 3.98 -13.80
CA LEU A 165 -0.18 4.72 -14.66
C LEU A 165 1.21 4.07 -14.69
N VAL A 166 1.75 3.76 -13.53
CA VAL A 166 3.10 3.18 -13.44
C VAL A 166 3.10 1.73 -13.96
N SER A 167 2.10 0.91 -13.61
CA SER A 167 1.98 -0.45 -14.17
C SER A 167 1.89 -0.41 -15.70
N GLY A 168 1.18 0.56 -16.26
CA GLY A 168 1.04 0.72 -17.70
C GLY A 168 2.29 1.18 -18.41
N TYR A 169 3.03 2.10 -17.79
CA TYR A 169 4.33 2.51 -18.29
C TYR A 169 5.31 1.33 -18.33
N LEU A 170 5.38 0.54 -17.25
CA LEU A 170 6.24 -0.64 -17.16
C LEU A 170 5.86 -1.74 -18.15
N ALA A 171 4.55 -1.93 -18.40
CA ALA A 171 4.08 -2.88 -19.40
C ALA A 171 4.51 -2.49 -20.83
N LYS A 172 4.54 -1.18 -21.13
CA LYS A 172 4.94 -0.66 -22.45
C LYS A 172 6.44 -0.70 -22.68
N SER A 173 7.25 -0.48 -21.65
CA SER A 173 8.71 -0.41 -21.78
C SER A 173 9.38 -1.76 -22.01
N LYS A 174 8.63 -2.88 -21.95
CA LYS A 174 9.13 -4.27 -21.99
C LYS A 174 10.20 -4.59 -20.93
N ILE A 175 10.45 -3.68 -19.99
CA ILE A 175 11.42 -3.85 -18.88
C ILE A 175 10.97 -4.99 -17.97
N LEU A 176 9.65 -5.22 -17.86
CA LEU A 176 9.05 -6.37 -17.21
C LEU A 176 8.13 -7.10 -18.18
N SER A 177 8.41 -8.39 -18.41
CA SER A 177 7.41 -9.29 -18.98
C SER A 177 6.34 -9.54 -17.92
N LEU A 178 5.22 -8.80 -17.98
CA LEU A 178 4.01 -9.08 -17.19
C LEU A 178 3.23 -10.26 -17.81
N SER A 179 3.94 -11.34 -18.15
CA SER A 179 3.35 -12.53 -18.76
C SER A 179 2.73 -13.41 -17.68
N GLY A 180 1.42 -13.25 -17.49
CA GLY A 180 0.58 -14.19 -16.75
C GLY A 180 0.65 -14.09 -15.21
N PRO A 181 -0.33 -14.68 -14.51
CA PRO A 181 -0.53 -14.46 -13.08
C PRO A 181 0.55 -15.19 -12.25
N GLY A 182 1.50 -14.43 -11.73
CA GLY A 182 2.43 -14.87 -10.70
C GLY A 182 3.86 -15.06 -11.21
N MET A 183 4.77 -14.28 -10.63
CA MET A 183 6.21 -14.16 -10.91
C MET A 183 6.55 -13.36 -12.16
N ILE A 184 7.05 -12.14 -11.92
CA ILE A 184 8.08 -11.57 -12.80
C ILE A 184 9.21 -12.59 -12.83
N ARG A 185 9.42 -13.24 -13.97
CA ARG A 185 10.72 -13.83 -14.27
C ARG A 185 11.56 -12.73 -14.91
N PRO A 186 12.77 -12.41 -14.38
CA PRO A 186 13.70 -11.59 -15.15
C PRO A 186 13.92 -12.27 -16.50
N GLN A 187 13.92 -11.49 -17.59
CA GLN A 187 14.36 -12.02 -18.87
C GLN A 187 15.86 -12.30 -18.77
N VAL A 188 16.21 -13.53 -18.43
CA VAL A 188 17.54 -14.04 -18.72
C VAL A 188 17.60 -14.11 -20.25
N LYS A 189 18.36 -13.21 -20.87
CA LYS A 189 18.82 -13.42 -22.23
C LYS A 189 19.66 -14.70 -22.17
N GLU A 190 19.12 -15.82 -22.62
CA GLU A 190 19.97 -16.95 -23.00
C GLU A 190 20.92 -16.40 -24.06
N ALA A 191 22.19 -16.25 -23.67
CA ALA A 191 23.24 -16.04 -24.63
C ALA A 191 23.24 -17.27 -25.53
N THR A 192 22.76 -17.12 -26.76
CA THR A 192 22.98 -18.06 -27.84
C THR A 192 24.48 -18.30 -27.91
N VAL A 193 24.92 -19.45 -27.39
CA VAL A 193 26.23 -19.99 -27.69
C VAL A 193 26.15 -20.42 -29.15
N GLU A 194 26.51 -19.51 -30.05
CA GLU A 194 26.86 -19.89 -31.42
C GLU A 194 28.12 -20.75 -31.34
N THR A 195 27.93 -22.06 -31.29
CA THR A 195 28.99 -23.02 -31.58
C THR A 195 29.28 -22.95 -33.07
N THR A 196 30.40 -22.31 -33.39
CA THR A 196 31.14 -22.50 -34.65
C THR A 196 31.86 -23.84 -34.64
#